data_AF-A0A536WB67-F1
#
_entry.id   AF-A0A536WB67-F1
#
_cell.length_a   1.000
_cell.length_b   1.000
_cell.length_c   1.000
_cell.angle_alpha   90.00
_cell.angle_beta   90.00
_cell.angle_gamma   90.00
#
_symmetry.space_group_name_H-M   'P 1'
#
loop_
_entity.id
_entity.type
_entity.pdbx_description
1 polymer ?
#
loop_
_entity_poly.entity_id
_entity_poly.type
_entity_poly.pdbx_seq_one_letter_code
_entity_poly.pdbx_strand_id
1 'polypeptide(L)'
;FVVYIVVRVKMNPSLAPAASFTEYRGWEKFRPFFQYVVPLVSIFVIVVASMSAGWATPTESAAIGALFTILLAAAYRALTLQNLVLALRGTASISGMILFIILGATTFSQILSFSGASNGVVESISRLGLAPMGLIAAMMLMLI
;
A
#
# COMPACT_ATOMS: atom_id res chain seq x y z
N PHE A 1 -14.41 -1.16 -13.73
CA PHE A 1 -15.13 -0.05 -13.04
C PHE A 1 -15.54 1.07 -14.02
N VAL A 2 -14.60 1.77 -14.66
CA VAL A 2 -14.91 2.90 -15.58
C VAL A 2 -15.86 2.49 -16.71
N VAL A 3 -15.61 1.36 -17.37
CA VAL A 3 -16.49 0.82 -18.44
C VAL A 3 -17.91 0.58 -17.94
N TYR A 4 -18.07 0.04 -16.72
CA TYR A 4 -19.37 -0.20 -16.11
C TYR A 4 -20.15 1.09 -15.88
N ILE A 5 -19.51 2.15 -15.37
CA ILE A 5 -20.14 3.47 -15.20
C ILE A 5 -20.60 4.02 -16.54
N VAL A 6 -19.74 4.00 -17.58
CA VAL A 6 -20.06 4.54 -18.91
C VAL A 6 -21.26 3.81 -19.53
N VAL A 7 -21.28 2.48 -19.45
CA VAL A 7 -22.39 1.66 -19.98
C VAL A 7 -23.68 1.93 -19.19
N ARG A 8 -23.64 1.94 -17.87
CA ARG A 8 -24.85 2.14 -17.03
C ARG A 8 -25.43 3.54 -17.15
N VAL A 9 -24.60 4.58 -17.28
CA VAL A 9 -25.06 5.97 -17.48
C VAL A 9 -25.59 6.18 -18.90
N LYS A 10 -25.02 5.53 -19.93
CA LYS A 10 -25.59 5.55 -21.29
C LYS A 10 -26.96 4.86 -21.36
N MET A 11 -27.13 3.76 -20.63
CA MET A 11 -28.41 3.02 -20.59
C MET A 11 -29.47 3.70 -19.72
N ASN A 12 -29.07 4.37 -18.63
CA ASN A 12 -29.98 5.13 -17.80
C ASN A 12 -29.36 6.49 -17.42
N PRO A 13 -29.59 7.54 -18.24
CA PRO A 13 -29.06 8.88 -18.03
C PRO A 13 -29.45 9.51 -16.69
N SER A 14 -30.53 9.05 -16.06
CA SER A 14 -30.97 9.52 -14.73
C SER A 14 -30.02 9.15 -13.60
N LEU A 15 -29.10 8.19 -13.83
CA LEU A 15 -28.05 7.82 -12.88
C LEU A 15 -26.88 8.82 -12.85
N ALA A 16 -26.79 9.72 -13.84
CA ALA A 16 -25.79 10.77 -13.84
C ALA A 16 -26.19 11.83 -12.79
N PRO A 17 -25.31 12.16 -11.83
CA PRO A 17 -25.60 13.22 -10.88
C PRO A 17 -25.79 14.54 -11.63
N ALA A 18 -26.83 15.30 -11.26
CA ALA A 18 -27.06 16.66 -11.72
C ALA A 18 -26.06 17.63 -11.08
N ALA A 19 -24.76 17.36 -11.27
CA ALA A 19 -23.72 18.28 -10.86
C ALA A 19 -23.67 19.42 -11.88
N SER A 20 -23.68 20.66 -11.39
CA SER A 20 -23.30 21.82 -12.20
C SER A 20 -21.90 21.54 -12.75
N PHE A 21 -21.79 21.36 -14.07
CA PHE A 21 -20.50 21.26 -14.71
C PHE A 21 -19.77 22.58 -14.45
N THR A 22 -18.80 22.54 -13.53
CA THR A 22 -17.83 23.62 -13.41
C THR A 22 -16.93 23.50 -14.63
N GLU A 23 -17.25 24.27 -15.66
CA GLU A 23 -16.43 24.36 -16.87
C GLU A 23 -15.10 25.05 -16.51
N TYR A 24 -14.07 24.25 -16.24
CA TYR A 24 -12.71 24.75 -16.16
C TYR A 24 -12.24 25.10 -17.58
N ARG A 25 -11.86 26.36 -17.84
CA ARG A 25 -11.36 26.81 -19.16
C ARG A 25 -9.82 26.92 -19.16
N GLY A 26 -9.19 26.46 -20.24
CA GLY A 26 -7.74 26.62 -20.45
C GLY A 26 -6.87 26.05 -19.32
N TRP A 27 -5.96 26.87 -18.81
CA TRP A 27 -4.96 26.51 -17.79
C TRP A 27 -5.55 26.25 -16.40
N GLU A 28 -6.79 26.70 -16.14
CA GLU A 28 -7.48 26.49 -14.86
C GLU A 28 -7.78 25.01 -14.59
N LYS A 29 -7.78 24.17 -15.64
CA LYS A 29 -7.90 22.71 -15.52
C LYS A 29 -6.73 22.06 -14.79
N PHE A 30 -5.55 22.66 -14.85
CA PHE A 30 -4.36 22.12 -14.19
C PHE A 30 -4.23 22.56 -12.74
N ARG A 31 -4.93 23.62 -12.32
CA ARG A 31 -4.88 24.11 -10.95
C ARG A 31 -5.27 23.04 -9.90
N PRO A 32 -6.36 22.26 -10.08
CA PRO A 32 -6.67 21.15 -9.17
C PRO A 32 -5.59 20.05 -9.19
N PHE A 33 -4.97 19.79 -10.32
CA PHE A 33 -3.88 18.81 -10.43
C PHE A 33 -2.69 19.21 -9.56
N PHE A 34 -2.21 20.46 -9.70
CA PHE A 34 -1.12 20.98 -8.87
C PHE A 34 -1.49 21.12 -7.39
N GLN A 35 -2.78 21.35 -7.09
CA GLN A 35 -3.24 21.53 -5.71
C GLN A 35 -3.53 20.22 -4.98
N TYR A 36 -3.91 19.14 -5.66
CA TYR A 36 -4.32 17.90 -4.98
C TYR A 36 -3.44 16.69 -5.32
N VAL A 37 -2.94 16.61 -6.55
CA VAL A 37 -2.18 15.42 -7.01
C VAL A 37 -0.70 15.60 -6.75
N VAL A 38 -0.12 16.72 -7.17
CA VAL A 38 1.32 16.99 -7.03
C VAL A 38 1.82 16.86 -5.59
N PRO A 39 1.12 17.38 -4.57
CA PRO A 39 1.59 17.26 -3.19
C PRO A 39 1.57 15.83 -2.63
N LEU A 40 0.60 15.02 -3.06
CA LEU A 40 0.53 13.60 -2.67
C LEU A 40 1.66 12.81 -3.33
N VAL A 41 1.86 13.04 -4.64
CA VAL A 41 2.90 12.37 -5.41
C VAL A 41 4.29 12.80 -4.94
N SER A 42 4.48 14.05 -4.53
CA SER A 42 5.79 14.51 -4.04
C SER A 42 6.24 13.77 -2.78
N ILE A 43 5.32 13.47 -1.84
CA ILE A 43 5.61 12.65 -0.66
C ILE A 43 6.11 11.26 -1.09
N PHE A 44 5.40 10.62 -2.03
CA PHE A 44 5.79 9.31 -2.55
C PHE A 44 7.18 9.34 -3.22
N VAL A 45 7.42 10.34 -4.07
CA VAL A 45 8.71 10.51 -4.77
C VAL A 45 9.84 10.69 -3.77
N ILE A 46 9.66 11.50 -2.72
CA ILE A 46 10.69 11.72 -1.70
C ILE A 46 11.04 10.42 -0.98
N VAL A 47 10.02 9.65 -0.54
CA VAL A 47 10.23 8.39 0.19
C VAL A 47 10.88 7.32 -0.69
N VAL A 48 10.41 7.16 -1.93
CA VAL A 48 10.95 6.16 -2.85
C VAL A 48 12.35 6.55 -3.31
N ALA A 49 12.59 7.83 -3.59
CA ALA A 49 13.91 8.32 -3.94
C ALA A 49 14.91 8.15 -2.78
N SER A 50 14.51 8.45 -1.53
CA SER A 50 15.40 8.30 -0.37
C SER A 50 15.77 6.84 -0.12
N MET A 51 14.81 5.91 -0.28
CA MET A 51 15.08 4.47 -0.20
C MET A 51 15.96 3.99 -1.35
N SER A 52 15.64 4.35 -2.59
CA SER A 52 16.30 3.82 -3.79
C SER A 52 17.72 4.37 -3.96
N ALA A 53 17.94 5.63 -3.59
CA ALA A 53 19.26 6.26 -3.60
C ALA A 53 20.13 5.82 -2.41
N GLY A 54 19.58 5.06 -1.45
CA GLY A 54 20.28 4.63 -0.24
C GLY A 54 20.59 5.75 0.74
N TRP A 55 19.90 6.89 0.64
CA TRP A 55 20.07 8.02 1.55
C TRP A 55 19.47 7.77 2.93
N ALA A 56 18.43 6.95 2.98
CA ALA A 56 17.73 6.61 4.21
C ALA A 56 17.26 5.16 4.16
N THR A 57 17.34 4.48 5.30
CA THR A 57 16.74 3.16 5.50
C THR A 57 15.20 3.25 5.38
N PRO A 58 14.48 2.12 5.23
CA PRO A 58 13.01 2.15 5.15
C PRO A 58 12.36 2.88 6.33
N THR A 59 12.91 2.72 7.53
CA THR A 59 12.41 3.34 8.77
C THR A 59 12.63 4.85 8.78
N GLU A 60 13.82 5.30 8.37
CA GLU A 60 14.15 6.73 8.26
C GLU A 60 13.35 7.40 7.14
N SER A 61 13.15 6.71 6.01
CA SER A 61 12.33 7.19 4.89
C SER A 61 10.87 7.34 5.30
N ALA A 62 10.34 6.44 6.13
CA ALA A 62 9.00 6.57 6.70
C ALA A 62 8.89 7.82 7.61
N ALA A 63 9.91 8.10 8.42
CA ALA A 63 9.95 9.31 9.25
C ALA A 63 9.97 10.60 8.42
N ILE A 64 10.78 10.64 7.34
CA ILE A 64 10.81 11.76 6.39
C ILE A 64 9.44 11.96 5.73
N GLY A 65 8.81 10.88 5.26
CA GLY A 65 7.47 10.93 4.67
C GLY A 65 6.40 11.45 5.63
N ALA A 66 6.44 11.01 6.90
CA ALA A 66 5.54 11.48 7.94
C ALA A 66 5.74 12.97 8.24
N LEU A 67 7.00 13.43 8.37
CA LEU A 67 7.33 14.83 8.56
C LEU A 67 6.80 15.68 7.41
N PHE A 68 7.04 15.27 6.16
CA PHE A 68 6.56 15.97 4.97
C PHE A 68 5.02 16.04 4.92
N THR A 69 4.35 14.94 5.30
CA THR A 69 2.89 14.88 5.37
C THR A 69 2.34 15.86 6.41
N ILE A 70 2.97 15.99 7.57
CA ILE A 70 2.59 16.94 8.62
C ILE A 70 2.77 18.39 8.13
N LEU A 71 3.91 18.70 7.50
CA LEU A 71 4.18 20.01 6.92
C LEU A 71 3.13 20.36 5.86
N LEU A 72 2.76 19.40 5.01
CA LEU A 72 1.73 19.61 4.01
C LEU A 72 0.35 19.81 4.64
N ALA A 73 -0.03 19.00 5.64
CA ALA A 73 -1.28 19.18 6.36
C ALA A 73 -1.36 20.57 7.04
N ALA A 74 -0.24 21.09 7.55
CA ALA A 74 -0.15 22.44 8.08
C ALA A 74 -0.33 23.51 6.98
N ALA A 75 0.32 23.34 5.82
CA ALA A 75 0.18 24.25 4.68
C ALA A 75 -1.27 24.34 4.16
N TYR A 76 -2.00 23.21 4.19
CA TYR A 76 -3.42 23.14 3.82
C TYR A 76 -4.37 23.57 4.95
N ARG A 77 -3.84 23.99 6.11
CA ARG A 77 -4.61 24.34 7.32
C ARG A 77 -5.55 23.22 7.79
N ALA A 78 -5.19 21.98 7.48
CA ALA A 78 -5.94 20.78 7.87
C ALA A 78 -5.41 20.15 9.17
N LEU A 79 -4.29 20.66 9.70
CA LEU A 79 -3.66 20.15 10.90
C LEU A 79 -4.43 20.60 12.16
N THR A 80 -5.36 19.77 12.60
CA THR A 80 -6.08 19.91 13.87
C THR A 80 -5.78 18.73 14.78
N LEU A 81 -5.88 18.91 16.09
CA LEU A 81 -5.68 17.82 17.05
C LEU A 81 -6.64 16.65 16.79
N GLN A 82 -7.88 16.96 16.40
CA GLN A 82 -8.88 15.96 16.04
C GLN A 82 -8.44 15.13 14.83
N ASN A 83 -7.97 15.77 13.75
CA ASN A 83 -7.50 15.08 12.55
C ASN A 83 -6.24 14.25 12.83
N LEU A 84 -5.33 14.76 13.67
CA LEU A 84 -4.13 14.04 14.07
C LEU A 84 -4.47 12.76 14.85
N VAL A 85 -5.35 12.86 15.85
CA VAL A 85 -5.80 11.70 16.63
C VAL A 85 -6.54 10.69 15.73
N LEU A 86 -7.34 11.16 14.78
CA LEU A 86 -8.03 10.29 13.82
C LEU A 86 -7.03 9.51 12.95
N ALA A 87 -6.01 10.18 12.40
CA ALA A 87 -4.96 9.56 11.60
C ALA A 87 -4.13 8.55 12.40
N LEU A 88 -3.77 8.89 13.64
CA LEU A 88 -3.03 8.00 14.55
C LEU A 88 -3.86 6.76 14.93
N ARG A 89 -5.15 6.92 15.23
CA ARG A 89 -6.05 5.78 15.52
C ARG A 89 -6.18 4.84 14.32
N GLY A 90 -6.34 5.38 13.12
CA GLY A 90 -6.36 4.57 11.89
C GLY A 90 -5.06 3.80 11.69
N THR A 91 -3.92 4.47 11.87
CA THR A 91 -2.58 3.86 11.77
C THR A 91 -2.39 2.76 12.82
N ALA A 92 -2.76 3.02 14.06
CA ALA A 92 -2.66 2.05 15.16
C ALA A 92 -3.56 0.83 14.93
N SER A 93 -4.77 1.01 14.40
CA SER A 93 -5.68 -0.10 14.09
C SER A 93 -5.09 -1.03 13.02
N ILE A 94 -4.57 -0.47 11.92
CA ILE A 94 -3.96 -1.25 10.84
C ILE A 94 -2.71 -1.96 11.37
N SER A 95 -1.87 -1.24 12.13
CA SER A 95 -0.67 -1.82 12.74
C SER A 95 -1.01 -2.96 13.69
N GLY A 96 -2.07 -2.83 14.50
CA GLY A 96 -2.56 -3.89 15.37
C GLY A 96 -3.01 -5.14 14.61
N MET A 97 -3.71 -4.98 13.49
CA MET A 97 -4.08 -6.11 12.62
C MET A 97 -2.83 -6.82 12.08
N ILE A 98 -1.83 -6.06 11.62
CA ILE A 98 -0.57 -6.63 11.11
C ILE A 98 0.19 -7.37 12.21
N LEU A 99 0.34 -6.78 13.39
CA LEU A 99 1.01 -7.41 14.53
C LEU A 99 0.31 -8.70 14.97
N PHE A 100 -1.01 -8.73 14.93
CA PHE A 100 -1.79 -9.93 15.24
C PHE A 100 -1.56 -11.04 14.22
N ILE A 101 -1.52 -10.71 12.92
CA ILE A 101 -1.17 -11.66 11.85
C ILE A 101 0.25 -12.19 12.06
N ILE A 102 1.22 -11.32 12.36
CA ILE A 102 2.60 -11.72 12.62
C ILE A 102 2.66 -12.69 13.80
N LEU A 103 1.97 -12.41 14.90
CA LEU A 103 1.94 -13.27 16.08
C LEU A 103 1.40 -14.67 15.76
N GLY A 104 0.32 -14.75 14.97
CA GLY A 104 -0.21 -16.02 14.50
C GLY A 104 0.77 -16.77 13.60
N ALA A 105 1.37 -16.07 12.63
CA ALA A 105 2.33 -16.63 11.70
C ALA A 105 3.60 -17.14 12.40
N THR A 106 4.13 -16.40 13.39
CA THR A 106 5.32 -16.80 14.14
C THR A 106 5.02 -18.00 15.03
N THR A 107 3.87 -18.01 15.71
CA THR A 107 3.45 -19.15 16.54
C THR A 107 3.30 -20.41 15.70
N PHE A 108 2.62 -20.30 14.55
CA PHE A 108 2.48 -21.41 13.61
C PHE A 108 3.84 -21.91 13.08
N SER A 109 4.72 -20.99 12.68
CA SER A 109 6.07 -21.33 12.21
C SER A 109 6.89 -22.05 13.27
N GLN A 110 6.77 -21.64 14.54
CA GLN A 110 7.43 -22.31 15.66
C GLN A 110 6.87 -23.72 15.89
N ILE A 111 5.55 -23.91 15.88
CA ILE A 111 4.93 -25.24 16.02
C ILE A 111 5.39 -26.17 14.88
N LEU A 112 5.46 -25.67 13.65
CA LEU A 112 5.91 -26.44 12.48
C LEU A 112 7.39 -26.84 12.61
N SER A 113 8.22 -25.94 13.16
CA SER A 113 9.62 -26.20 13.45
C SER A 113 9.80 -27.24 14.57
N PHE A 114 9.08 -27.09 15.70
CA PHE A 114 9.15 -28.02 16.84
C PHE A 114 8.60 -29.41 16.52
N SER A 115 7.53 -29.50 15.71
CA SER A 115 6.98 -30.79 15.26
C SER A 115 7.89 -31.53 14.27
N GLY A 116 8.95 -30.87 13.77
CA GLY A 116 9.82 -31.43 12.73
C GLY A 116 9.15 -31.49 11.36
N ALA A 117 7.92 -31.00 11.21
CA ALA A 117 7.18 -30.99 9.95
C ALA A 117 7.92 -30.20 8.86
N SER A 118 8.53 -29.07 9.20
CA SER A 118 9.38 -28.31 8.27
C SER A 118 10.52 -29.16 7.72
N ASN A 119 11.20 -29.93 8.59
CA ASN A 119 12.31 -30.80 8.17
C ASN A 119 11.80 -31.98 7.34
N GLY A 120 10.67 -32.59 7.71
CA GLY A 120 10.06 -33.70 6.96
C GLY A 120 9.63 -33.32 5.55
N VAL A 121 9.12 -32.09 5.36
CA VAL A 121 8.81 -31.55 4.02
C VAL A 121 10.09 -31.36 3.20
N VAL A 122 11.13 -30.74 3.78
CA VAL A 122 12.43 -30.54 3.10
C VAL A 122 13.05 -31.88 2.69
N GLU A 123 13.02 -32.88 3.56
CA GLU A 123 13.57 -34.21 3.27
C GLU A 123 12.76 -34.91 2.16
N SER A 124 11.44 -34.82 2.20
CA SER A 124 10.55 -35.38 1.16
C SER A 124 10.83 -34.76 -0.21
N ILE A 125 11.05 -33.44 -0.25
CA ILE A 125 11.42 -32.73 -1.47
C ILE A 125 12.84 -33.11 -1.94
N SER A 126 13.79 -33.25 -1.02
CA SER A 126 15.16 -33.62 -1.33
C SER A 126 15.25 -35.04 -1.92
N ARG A 127 14.38 -35.96 -1.49
CA ARG A 127 14.28 -37.33 -2.03
C ARG A 127 13.79 -37.40 -3.48
N LEU A 128 13.12 -36.35 -3.99
CA LEU A 128 12.70 -36.29 -5.40
C LEU A 128 13.89 -36.08 -6.36
N GLY A 129 15.09 -35.76 -5.85
CA GLY A 129 16.30 -35.65 -6.66
C GLY A 129 16.24 -34.57 -7.73
N LEU A 130 15.38 -33.55 -7.54
CA LEU A 130 15.19 -32.48 -8.50
C LEU A 130 16.46 -31.65 -8.65
N ALA A 131 16.80 -31.30 -9.90
CA ALA A 131 17.82 -30.30 -10.17
C ALA A 131 17.44 -28.96 -9.49
N PRO A 132 18.40 -28.14 -9.04
CA PRO A 132 18.12 -26.89 -8.32
C PRO A 132 17.10 -25.98 -9.01
N MET A 133 17.15 -25.88 -10.36
CA MET A 133 16.16 -25.09 -11.10
C MET A 133 14.75 -25.72 -11.12
N GLY A 134 14.66 -27.05 -11.08
CA GLY A 134 13.37 -27.74 -10.95
C GLY A 134 12.73 -27.52 -9.57
N LEU A 135 13.55 -27.48 -8.52
CA LEU A 135 13.11 -27.14 -7.16
C LEU A 135 12.57 -25.71 -7.09
N ILE A 136 13.33 -24.74 -7.62
CA ILE A 136 12.93 -23.33 -7.67
C ILE A 136 11.64 -23.16 -8.48
N ALA A 137 11.51 -23.83 -9.63
CA ALA A 137 10.30 -23.79 -10.44
C ALA A 137 9.07 -24.37 -9.70
N ALA A 138 9.23 -25.49 -8.98
CA ALA A 138 8.17 -26.08 -8.17
C ALA A 138 7.74 -25.16 -7.01
N MET A 139 8.70 -24.51 -6.35
CA MET A 139 8.41 -23.51 -5.30
C MET A 139 7.62 -22.32 -5.86
N MET A 140 8.01 -21.79 -7.04
CA MET A 140 7.27 -20.70 -7.68
C MET A 140 5.85 -21.13 -8.09
N LEU A 141 5.68 -22.36 -8.59
CA LEU A 141 4.37 -22.91 -8.95
C LEU A 141 3.43 -23.09 -7.75
N MET A 142 3.95 -23.44 -6.57
CA MET A 142 3.16 -23.56 -5.35
C MET A 142 2.76 -22.18 -4.77
N LEU A 143 3.53 -21.13 -5.08
CA LEU A 143 3.34 -19.78 -4.55
C LEU A 143 2.31 -18.96 -5.35
N ILE A 144 2.07 -19.33 -6.61
CA ILE A 144 1.06 -18.75 -7.51
C ILE A 144 -0.28 -19.46 -7.28
#